data_AF-A0A660M105-F1
#
_entry.id   AF-A0A660M105-F1
#
_cell.length_a   1.000
_cell.length_b   1.000
_cell.length_c   1.000
_cell.angle_alpha   90.00
_cell.angle_beta   90.00
_cell.angle_gamma   90.00
#
_symmetry.space_group_name_H-M   'P 1'
#
loop_
_entity.id
_entity.type
_entity.pdbx_description
1 polymer ?
#
loop_
_entity_poly.entity_id
_entity_poly.type
_entity_poly.pdbx_seq_one_letter_code
_entity_poly.pdbx_strand_id
1 'polypeptide(L)'
;MTLNFNLMHTTALDEIVYITDKDFGIKPIKHDRDPVVRLGARGIVVNENREIALLYKAKKKEYKLPGGGVDDGEDSTAAFQRECREELGCTIDIQ
;
A
#
# COMPACT_ATOMS: atom_id res chain seq x y z
N MET A 1 -18.22 -11.27 -22.82
CA MET A 1 -18.41 -12.03 -21.57
C MET A 1 -18.40 -11.02 -20.46
N THR A 2 -19.59 -10.74 -19.92
CA THR A 2 -19.87 -9.56 -19.09
C THR A 2 -19.35 -9.77 -17.68
N LEU A 3 -18.58 -8.82 -17.14
CA LEU A 3 -18.34 -8.69 -15.71
C LEU A 3 -18.92 -7.35 -15.26
N ASN A 4 -20.04 -7.41 -14.54
CA ASN A 4 -20.62 -6.24 -13.89
C ASN A 4 -19.95 -6.04 -12.54
N PHE A 5 -19.17 -4.96 -12.43
CA PHE A 5 -18.74 -4.38 -11.17
C PHE A 5 -19.31 -2.95 -11.14
N ASN A 6 -20.20 -2.65 -10.20
CA ASN A 6 -20.84 -1.34 -10.11
C ASN A 6 -20.10 -0.45 -9.10
N LEU A 7 -19.40 0.53 -9.64
CA LEU A 7 -18.54 1.48 -8.96
C LEU A 7 -19.13 2.90 -8.96
N MET A 8 -20.44 3.04 -9.21
CA MET A 8 -21.05 4.32 -9.55
C MET A 8 -21.29 5.21 -8.34
N HIS A 9 -20.25 5.55 -7.57
CA HIS A 9 -20.08 6.90 -7.01
C HIS A 9 -18.77 7.06 -6.21
N THR A 10 -17.61 6.86 -6.83
CA THR A 10 -16.43 7.63 -6.36
C THR A 10 -15.53 7.97 -7.54
N THR A 11 -15.30 9.28 -7.74
CA THR A 11 -14.53 9.86 -8.83
C THR A 11 -13.04 9.49 -8.81
N ALA A 12 -12.55 8.87 -7.73
CA ALA A 12 -11.15 8.51 -7.54
C ALA A 12 -10.71 7.28 -8.35
N LEU A 13 -11.63 6.42 -8.78
CA LEU A 13 -11.27 5.15 -9.41
C LEU A 13 -11.04 5.25 -10.93
N ASP A 14 -11.51 6.35 -11.56
CA ASP A 14 -11.20 6.67 -12.96
C ASP A 14 -9.71 7.04 -13.16
N GLU A 15 -8.95 7.28 -12.08
CA GLU A 15 -7.54 7.63 -12.09
C GLU A 15 -6.59 6.43 -11.88
N ILE A 16 -7.12 5.20 -11.73
CA ILE A 16 -6.27 4.02 -11.57
C ILE A 16 -5.62 3.67 -12.91
N VAL A 17 -4.32 3.94 -13.01
CA VAL A 17 -3.49 3.48 -14.12
C VAL A 17 -2.88 2.12 -13.78
N TYR A 18 -3.03 1.16 -14.69
CA TYR A 18 -2.38 -0.14 -14.56
C TYR A 18 -1.03 -0.11 -15.27
N ILE A 19 0.05 -0.38 -14.52
CA ILE A 19 1.43 -0.41 -15.02
C ILE A 19 2.01 -1.81 -14.76
N THR A 20 2.66 -2.37 -15.77
CA THR A 20 3.25 -3.71 -15.78
C THR A 20 4.66 -3.70 -16.32
N ASP A 21 5.39 -4.79 -16.13
CA ASP A 21 6.69 -5.05 -16.77
C ASP A 21 6.68 -4.82 -18.29
N LYS A 22 5.55 -5.12 -18.95
CA LYS A 22 5.42 -4.96 -20.41
C LYS A 22 5.52 -3.50 -20.83
N ASP A 23 5.09 -2.57 -19.99
CA ASP A 23 5.15 -1.12 -20.25
C ASP A 23 6.60 -0.60 -20.27
N PHE A 24 7.53 -1.38 -19.70
CA PHE A 24 8.97 -1.10 -19.71
C PHE A 24 9.77 -2.07 -20.60
N GLY A 25 9.10 -2.89 -21.43
CA GLY A 25 9.76 -3.89 -22.27
C GLY A 25 10.41 -5.04 -21.49
N ILE A 26 10.05 -5.23 -20.22
CA ILE A 26 10.56 -6.29 -19.36
C ILE A 26 9.73 -7.56 -19.62
N LYS A 27 10.42 -8.69 -19.86
CA LYS A 27 9.75 -9.98 -20.10
C LYS A 27 9.22 -10.53 -18.75
N PRO A 28 7.91 -10.79 -18.63
CA PRO A 28 7.35 -11.31 -17.38
C PRO A 28 7.93 -12.66 -16.99
N ILE A 29 8.26 -12.82 -15.71
CA ILE A 29 8.70 -14.10 -15.15
C ILE A 29 7.44 -14.91 -14.78
N LYS A 30 7.34 -16.14 -15.30
CA LYS A 30 6.29 -17.07 -14.85
C LYS A 30 6.74 -17.72 -13.56
N HIS A 31 5.88 -17.71 -12.55
CA HIS A 31 6.05 -18.48 -11.33
C HIS A 31 5.31 -19.80 -11.46
N ASP A 32 5.91 -20.90 -10.96
CA ASP A 32 5.31 -22.24 -10.98
C ASP A 32 4.16 -22.42 -9.98
N ARG A 33 3.93 -21.42 -9.12
CA ARG A 33 2.89 -21.43 -8.09
C ARG A 33 2.00 -20.20 -8.24
N ASP A 34 0.73 -20.39 -7.93
CA ASP A 34 -0.23 -19.29 -7.87
C ASP A 34 0.18 -18.29 -6.78
N PRO A 35 0.06 -16.98 -7.05
CA PRO A 35 0.39 -15.96 -6.07
C PRO A 35 -0.62 -15.98 -4.91
N VAL A 36 -0.11 -15.81 -3.69
CA VAL A 36 -0.95 -15.56 -2.51
C VAL A 36 -1.19 -14.06 -2.39
N VAL A 37 -2.45 -13.66 -2.33
CA VAL A 37 -2.83 -12.26 -2.08
C VAL A 37 -2.77 -11.99 -0.59
N ARG A 38 -1.97 -11.00 -0.19
CA ARG A 38 -1.98 -10.43 1.16
C ARG A 38 -2.33 -8.96 1.06
N LEU A 39 -3.39 -8.55 1.77
CA LEU A 39 -3.77 -7.16 1.87
C LEU A 39 -2.77 -6.43 2.77
N GLY A 40 -2.50 -5.17 2.43
CA GLY A 40 -1.63 -4.31 3.22
C GLY A 40 -2.07 -2.87 3.13
N ALA A 41 -1.84 -2.13 4.21
CA ALA A 41 -2.13 -0.72 4.30
C ALA A 41 -0.83 0.06 4.46
N ARG A 42 -0.62 1.05 3.59
CA ARG A 42 0.55 1.95 3.59
C ARG A 42 0.06 3.36 3.33
N GLY A 43 0.74 4.34 3.91
CA GLY A 43 0.35 5.74 3.78
C GLY A 43 1.52 6.69 3.95
N ILE A 44 1.24 7.95 3.67
CA ILE A 44 2.17 9.06 3.86
C ILE A 44 1.82 9.69 5.20
N VAL A 45 2.72 9.58 6.18
CA VAL A 45 2.59 10.29 7.45
C VAL A 45 3.33 11.60 7.35
N VAL A 46 2.61 12.70 7.59
CA VAL A 46 3.10 14.06 7.45
C VAL A 46 3.04 14.77 8.80
N ASN A 47 4.11 15.48 9.17
CA ASN A 47 4.10 16.31 10.38
C ASN A 47 3.65 17.76 10.08
N GLU A 48 3.61 18.61 11.11
CA GLU A 48 3.23 20.03 10.99
C GLU A 48 4.13 20.83 10.03
N ASN A 49 5.38 20.41 9.88
CA ASN A 49 6.35 21.02 8.97
C ASN A 49 6.25 20.51 7.52
N ARG A 50 5.26 19.66 7.22
CA ARG A 50 5.08 18.98 5.92
C ARG A 50 6.20 18.01 5.55
N GLU A 51 6.91 17.49 6.53
CA GLU A 51 7.92 16.44 6.33
C GLU A 51 7.26 15.07 6.32
N ILE A 52 7.78 14.16 5.48
CA ILE A 52 7.26 12.80 5.34
C ILE A 52 8.08 11.82 6.17
N ALA A 53 7.43 11.00 6.99
CA ALA A 53 8.09 9.91 7.70
C ALA A 53 8.46 8.78 6.74
N LEU A 54 9.74 8.40 6.73
CA LEU A 54 10.27 7.27 5.96
C LEU A 54 11.04 6.30 6.86
N LEU A 55 10.84 5.01 6.62
CA LEU A 55 11.58 3.95 7.28
C LEU A 55 12.84 3.61 6.48
N TYR A 56 14.01 3.65 7.12
CA TYR A 56 15.26 3.25 6.51
C TYR A 56 15.65 1.82 6.93
N LYS A 57 15.56 0.86 6.00
CA LYS A 57 15.99 -0.53 6.25
C LYS A 57 17.47 -0.68 5.93
N ALA A 58 18.33 -0.37 6.89
CA ALA A 58 19.79 -0.32 6.74
C ALA A 58 20.40 -1.57 6.07
N LYS A 59 19.93 -2.78 6.42
CA LYS A 59 20.42 -4.05 5.83
C LYS A 59 20.20 -4.13 4.32
N LYS A 60 19.15 -3.51 3.81
CA LYS A 60 18.78 -3.51 2.38
C LYS A 60 19.09 -2.20 1.67
N LYS A 61 19.57 -1.18 2.41
CA LYS A 61 19.83 0.18 1.90
C LYS A 61 18.63 0.75 1.14
N GLU A 62 17.43 0.55 1.67
CA GLU A 62 16.17 0.97 1.05
C GLU A 62 15.33 1.83 2.00
N TYR A 63 14.61 2.80 1.45
CA TYR A 63 13.60 3.58 2.14
C TYR A 63 12.21 3.05 1.83
N LYS A 64 11.31 3.10 2.80
CA LYS A 64 9.91 2.67 2.66
C LYS A 64 8.96 3.63 3.35
N LEU A 65 7.75 3.71 2.80
CA LEU A 65 6.60 4.25 3.52
C LEU A 65 6.25 3.31 4.69
N PRO A 66 5.78 3.87 5.83
CA PRO A 66 5.24 3.08 6.92
C PRO A 66 4.05 2.26 6.46
N GLY A 67 3.80 1.16 7.17
CA GLY A 67 2.67 0.28 6.95
C GLY A 67 3.06 -1.16 6.62
N GLY A 68 2.08 -2.04 6.80
CA GLY A 68 2.28 -3.48 6.77
C GLY A 68 1.04 -4.22 6.32
N GLY A 69 0.82 -5.42 6.87
CA GLY A 69 -0.31 -6.25 6.48
C GLY A 69 -1.59 -5.81 7.17
N VAL A 70 -2.71 -6.14 6.55
CA VAL A 70 -4.01 -6.14 7.23
C VAL A 70 -4.21 -7.54 7.80
N ASP A 71 -4.35 -7.62 9.12
CA ASP A 71 -4.61 -8.84 9.86
C ASP A 71 -6.12 -9.16 9.93
N ASP A 72 -6.47 -10.37 10.37
CA ASP A 72 -7.87 -10.79 10.46
C ASP A 72 -8.63 -9.95 11.51
N GLY A 73 -9.73 -9.32 11.07
CA GLY A 73 -10.61 -8.54 11.93
C GLY A 73 -10.30 -7.05 12.02
N GLU A 74 -9.29 -6.55 11.29
CA GLU A 74 -9.04 -5.11 11.12
C GLU A 74 -9.33 -4.63 9.69
N ASP A 75 -9.65 -3.34 9.54
CA ASP A 75 -9.71 -2.67 8.25
C ASP A 75 -8.37 -2.01 7.91
N SER A 76 -8.25 -1.43 6.71
CA SER A 76 -7.00 -0.78 6.27
C SER A 76 -6.58 0.40 7.15
N THR A 77 -7.55 1.12 7.74
CA THR A 77 -7.29 2.27 8.59
C THR A 77 -6.72 1.82 9.92
N ALA A 78 -7.36 0.85 10.57
CA ALA A 78 -6.91 0.25 11.82
C ALA A 78 -5.52 -0.40 11.65
N ALA A 79 -5.32 -1.16 10.57
CA ALA A 79 -4.04 -1.75 10.23
C ALA A 79 -2.94 -0.69 10.10
N PHE A 80 -3.19 0.39 9.36
CA PHE A 80 -2.19 1.44 9.17
C PHE A 80 -1.86 2.20 10.46
N GLN A 81 -2.85 2.47 11.32
CA GLN A 81 -2.63 3.09 12.62
C GLN A 81 -1.80 2.20 13.54
N ARG A 82 -2.08 0.88 13.58
CA ARG A 82 -1.30 -0.12 14.32
C ARG A 82 0.16 -0.14 13.83
N GLU A 83 0.37 -0.25 12.53
CA GLU A 83 1.70 -0.28 11.92
C GLU A 83 2.48 1.02 12.16
N CYS A 84 1.83 2.19 12.11
CA CYS A 84 2.50 3.46 12.46
C CYS A 84 2.95 3.47 13.93
N ARG A 85 2.15 2.91 14.85
CA ARG A 85 2.56 2.78 16.25
C ARG A 85 3.76 1.84 16.40
N GLU A 86 3.76 0.71 15.68
CA GLU A 86 4.84 -0.28 15.75
C GLU A 86 6.15 0.19 15.10
N GLU A 87 6.06 0.80 13.92
CA GLU A 87 7.24 1.16 13.11
C GLU A 87 7.76 2.58 13.39
N LEU A 88 6.88 3.53 13.71
CA LEU A 88 7.24 4.94 13.95
C LEU A 88 7.15 5.36 15.41
N GLY A 89 6.47 4.58 16.26
CA GLY A 89 6.28 4.92 17.67
C GLY A 89 5.31 6.08 17.90
N CYS A 90 4.45 6.41 16.94
CA CYS A 90 3.49 7.52 17.03
C CYS A 90 2.05 7.06 16.78
N THR A 91 1.10 7.86 17.25
CA THR A 91 -0.31 7.75 16.86
C THR A 91 -0.56 8.76 15.75
N ILE A 92 -1.37 8.39 14.77
CA ILE A 92 -1.73 9.21 13.63
C ILE A 92 -3.25 9.32 13.50
N ASP A 93 -3.71 10.46 12.98
CA ASP A 93 -5.08 10.64 12.51
C ASP A 93 -5.10 10.47 10.99
N ILE A 94 -6.02 9.63 10.50
CA ILE A 94 -6.24 9.42 9.07
C ILE A 94 -7.25 10.46 8.57
N GLN A 95 -6.94 11.10 7.45
CA GLN A 95 -7.82 12.05 6.75
C GLN A 95 -8.53 11.40 5.56
#